data_AF-A0A7Z1IL09-F1
#
_entry.id   AF-A0A7Z1IL09-F1
#
_cell.length_a   1.000
_cell.length_b   1.000
_cell.length_c   1.000
_cell.angle_alpha   90.00
_cell.angle_beta   90.00
_cell.angle_gamma   90.00
#
_symmetry.space_group_name_H-M   'P 1'
#
loop_
_entity.id
_entity.type
_entity.pdbx_description
1 polymer ?
#
loop_
_entity_poly.entity_id
_entity_poly.type
_entity_poly.pdbx_seq_one_letter_code
_entity_poly.pdbx_strand_id
1 'polypeptide(L)'
;MDMDEEDYWIPRNLDAPPLMFMWEADSAILVIFWLIVGGVLNMFLMGVVLAIVFGRGYAYLKEEGGRGLLMKILYWYTPSDIWLSKRIPSHIREYIGG
;
A
#
# COMPACT_ATOMS: atom_id res chain seq x y z
N MET A 1 35.11 -21.80 16.33
CA MET A 1 33.81 -21.16 16.09
C MET A 1 33.89 -20.66 14.67
N ASP A 2 33.41 -21.45 13.72
CA ASP A 2 33.24 -20.97 12.36
C ASP A 2 32.16 -19.91 12.41
N MET A 3 32.53 -18.69 12.05
CA MET A 3 31.63 -17.56 11.90
C MET A 3 31.03 -17.71 10.50
N ASP A 4 29.86 -18.31 10.41
CA ASP A 4 29.15 -18.48 9.14
C ASP A 4 28.87 -17.08 8.55
N GLU A 5 29.22 -16.85 7.28
CA GLU A 5 29.01 -15.58 6.56
C GLU A 5 27.55 -15.09 6.59
N GLU A 6 26.61 -15.96 6.94
CA GLU A 6 25.19 -15.68 7.09
C GLU A 6 24.88 -14.69 8.22
N ASP A 7 25.70 -14.60 9.28
CA ASP A 7 25.48 -13.70 10.42
C ASP A 7 25.60 -12.20 10.04
N TYR A 8 26.26 -11.90 8.92
CA TYR A 8 26.40 -10.53 8.40
C TYR A 8 25.48 -10.22 7.22
N TRP A 9 24.59 -11.14 6.83
CA TRP A 9 23.72 -10.94 5.68
C TRP A 9 22.56 -10.00 6.03
N ILE A 10 22.70 -8.72 5.66
CA ILE A 10 21.62 -7.75 5.79
C ILE A 10 20.57 -8.01 4.69
N PRO A 11 19.30 -8.29 5.02
CA PRO A 11 18.26 -8.52 4.02
C PRO A 11 18.01 -7.26 3.18
N ARG A 12 18.34 -7.33 1.89
CA ARG A 12 18.19 -6.20 0.95
C ARG A 12 16.74 -5.88 0.59
N ASN A 13 15.81 -6.78 0.90
CA ASN A 13 14.41 -6.71 0.51
C ASN A 13 13.48 -6.29 1.65
N LEU A 14 14.02 -5.82 2.78
CA LEU A 14 13.21 -5.38 3.92
C LEU A 14 12.24 -4.25 3.55
N ASP A 15 12.67 -3.35 2.67
CA ASP A 15 11.87 -2.21 2.18
C ASP A 15 11.22 -2.46 0.81
N ALA A 16 11.23 -3.69 0.30
CA ALA A 16 10.63 -3.99 -1.00
C ALA A 16 9.11 -3.69 -0.96
N PRO A 17 8.55 -3.00 -1.97
CA PRO A 17 7.14 -2.68 -1.98
C PRO A 17 6.31 -3.97 -2.04
N PRO A 18 5.15 -4.02 -1.36
CA PRO A 18 4.24 -5.14 -1.48
C PRO A 18 3.72 -5.23 -2.91
N LEU A 19 4.06 -6.33 -3.59
CA LEU A 19 3.64 -6.65 -4.94
C LEU A 19 2.39 -7.55 -4.86
N MET A 20 1.35 -7.19 -5.61
CA MET A 20 0.18 -8.01 -5.87
C MET A 20 0.25 -8.48 -7.32
N PHE A 21 0.49 -9.77 -7.57
CA PHE A 21 0.60 -10.34 -8.93
C PHE A 21 1.52 -9.54 -9.88
N MET A 22 2.70 -9.14 -9.40
CA MET A 22 3.69 -8.31 -10.13
C MET A 22 3.31 -6.83 -10.33
N TRP A 23 2.15 -6.40 -9.86
CA TRP A 23 1.75 -4.99 -9.82
C TRP A 23 1.92 -4.43 -8.42
N GLU A 24 2.17 -3.14 -8.33
CA GLU A 24 2.17 -2.47 -7.03
C GLU A 24 0.74 -2.47 -6.47
N ALA A 25 0.58 -2.93 -5.23
CA ALA A 25 -0.74 -3.18 -4.63
C ALA A 25 -1.66 -1.95 -4.68
N ASP A 26 -1.13 -0.74 -4.50
CA ASP A 26 -1.89 0.51 -4.57
C ASP A 26 -2.57 0.71 -5.93
N SER A 27 -1.82 0.49 -7.02
CA SER A 27 -2.30 0.71 -8.38
C SER A 27 -3.32 -0.36 -8.79
N ALA A 28 -3.10 -1.60 -8.35
CA ALA A 28 -4.02 -2.71 -8.58
C ALA A 28 -5.38 -2.45 -7.89
N ILE A 29 -5.37 -1.99 -6.63
CA ILE A 29 -6.58 -1.67 -5.87
C ILE A 29 -7.45 -0.62 -6.58
N LEU A 30 -6.85 0.44 -7.11
CA LEU A 30 -7.58 1.50 -7.82
C LEU A 30 -8.28 0.98 -9.08
N VAL A 31 -7.58 0.17 -9.88
CA VAL A 31 -8.14 -0.41 -11.11
C VAL A 31 -9.28 -1.37 -10.77
N ILE A 32 -9.07 -2.26 -9.81
CA ILE A 32 -10.09 -3.22 -9.35
C ILE A 32 -11.32 -2.49 -8.83
N PHE A 33 -11.14 -1.44 -8.03
CA PHE A 33 -12.23 -0.64 -7.48
C PHE A 33 -13.13 -0.06 -8.57
N TRP A 34 -12.56 0.59 -9.59
CA TRP A 34 -13.34 1.18 -10.68
C TRP A 34 -14.04 0.15 -11.57
N LEU A 35 -13.42 -1.03 -11.77
CA LEU A 35 -14.06 -2.13 -12.49
C LEU A 35 -15.27 -2.67 -11.73
N ILE A 36 -15.16 -2.85 -10.40
CA ILE A 36 -16.27 -3.30 -9.56
C ILE A 36 -17.40 -2.27 -9.59
N VAL A 37 -17.10 -0.99 -9.40
CA VAL A 37 -18.09 0.10 -9.44
C VAL A 37 -18.81 0.13 -10.80
N GLY A 38 -18.08 0.03 -11.91
CA GLY A 38 -18.69 -0.03 -13.24
C GLY A 38 -19.57 -1.26 -13.45
N GLY A 39 -19.16 -2.42 -12.92
CA GLY A 39 -19.96 -3.65 -12.97
C GLY A 39 -21.26 -3.54 -12.17
N VAL A 40 -21.18 -3.01 -10.94
CA VAL A 40 -22.36 -2.82 -10.05
C VAL A 40 -23.37 -1.84 -10.65
N LEU A 41 -22.90 -0.80 -11.34
CA LEU A 41 -23.75 0.21 -11.97
C LEU A 41 -24.30 -0.22 -13.35
N ASN A 42 -24.03 -1.44 -13.83
CA ASN A 42 -24.32 -1.89 -15.21
C ASN A 42 -23.67 -1.00 -16.30
N MET A 43 -22.65 -0.22 -15.94
CA MET A 43 -21.90 0.67 -16.83
C MET A 43 -20.46 0.20 -16.96
N PHE A 44 -20.28 -1.08 -17.30
CA PHE A 44 -18.95 -1.72 -17.30
C PHE A 44 -17.95 -0.98 -18.18
N LEU A 45 -18.36 -0.56 -19.38
CA LEU A 45 -17.51 0.19 -20.31
C LEU A 45 -17.00 1.50 -19.68
N MET A 46 -17.88 2.21 -18.96
CA MET A 46 -17.52 3.44 -18.27
C MET A 46 -16.58 3.17 -17.09
N GLY A 47 -16.81 2.07 -16.36
CA GLY A 47 -15.89 1.60 -15.33
C GLY A 47 -14.48 1.30 -15.85
N VAL A 48 -14.36 0.67 -17.02
CA VAL A 48 -13.07 0.41 -17.68
C VAL A 48 -12.36 1.72 -18.05
N VAL A 49 -13.08 2.68 -18.64
CA VAL A 49 -12.52 3.99 -18.99
C VAL A 49 -12.01 4.70 -17.74
N LEU A 50 -12.81 4.73 -16.67
CA LEU A 50 -12.42 5.34 -15.40
C LEU A 50 -11.22 4.62 -14.78
N ALA A 51 -11.19 3.28 -14.80
CA ALA A 51 -10.06 2.50 -14.28
C ALA A 51 -8.75 2.85 -15.00
N ILE A 52 -8.79 3.04 -16.32
CA ILE A 52 -7.60 3.43 -17.11
C ILE A 52 -7.18 4.87 -16.79
N VAL A 53 -8.13 5.81 -16.75
CA VAL A 53 -7.86 7.22 -16.48
C VAL A 53 -7.28 7.41 -15.08
N PHE A 54 -7.94 6.86 -14.06
CA PHE A 54 -7.49 6.95 -12.67
C PHE A 54 -6.21 6.13 -12.44
N GLY A 55 -6.07 4.96 -13.07
CA GLY A 55 -4.86 4.15 -12.98
C GLY A 55 -3.63 4.88 -13.54
N ARG A 56 -3.77 5.55 -14.70
CA ARG A 56 -2.68 6.36 -15.27
C ARG A 56 -2.41 7.63 -14.47
N GLY A 57 -3.44 8.35 -14.04
CA GLY A 57 -3.29 9.53 -13.21
C GLY A 57 -2.59 9.21 -11.89
N TYR A 58 -2.95 8.09 -11.26
CA TYR A 58 -2.28 7.63 -10.04
C TYR A 58 -0.84 7.21 -10.29
N ALA A 59 -0.55 6.51 -11.39
CA ALA A 59 0.82 6.14 -11.75
C ALA A 59 1.72 7.39 -11.91
N TYR A 60 1.21 8.43 -12.56
CA TYR A 60 1.90 9.71 -12.69
C TYR A 60 2.15 10.37 -11.32
N LEU A 61 1.12 10.47 -10.47
CA LEU A 61 1.27 11.04 -9.12
C LEU A 61 2.23 10.23 -8.24
N LYS A 62 2.30 8.91 -8.46
CA LYS A 62 3.19 8.02 -7.72
C LYS A 62 4.67 8.25 -8.02
N GLU A 63 5.01 8.68 -9.23
CA GLU A 63 6.39 9.04 -9.59
C GLU A 63 6.92 10.18 -8.70
N GLU A 64 6.06 11.12 -8.30
CA GLU A 64 6.43 12.26 -7.44
C GLU A 64 6.20 11.98 -5.93
N GLY A 65 5.12 11.30 -5.57
CA GLY A 65 4.69 11.08 -4.18
C GLY A 65 5.34 9.91 -3.45
N GLY A 66 6.10 9.07 -4.18
CA GLY A 66 6.80 7.92 -3.64
C GLY A 66 5.90 6.75 -3.25
N ARG A 67 6.49 5.74 -2.57
CA ARG A 67 5.80 4.48 -2.21
C ARG A 67 4.66 4.71 -1.21
N GLY A 68 3.58 3.95 -1.37
CA GLY A 68 2.42 3.97 -0.47
C GLY A 68 1.63 5.29 -0.53
N LEU A 69 1.69 6.02 -1.66
CA LEU A 69 1.05 7.33 -1.80
C LEU A 69 -0.45 7.25 -1.50
N LEU A 70 -1.14 6.24 -2.03
CA LEU A 70 -2.56 6.03 -1.78
C LEU A 70 -2.82 5.89 -0.28
N MET A 71 -2.05 5.08 0.44
CA MET A 71 -2.21 4.92 1.88
C MET A 71 -1.88 6.18 2.67
N LYS A 72 -0.91 6.98 2.24
CA LYS A 72 -0.61 8.29 2.87
C LYS A 72 -1.76 9.26 2.66
N ILE A 73 -2.30 9.36 1.45
CA ILE A 73 -3.47 10.19 1.14
C ILE A 73 -4.64 9.73 2.01
N LEU A 74 -4.90 8.42 2.02
CA LEU A 74 -5.99 7.86 2.79
C LEU A 74 -5.81 8.14 4.29
N TYR A 75 -4.60 7.96 4.82
CA TYR A 75 -4.26 8.27 6.21
C TYR A 75 -4.54 9.73 6.60
N TRP A 76 -4.22 10.70 5.73
CA TRP A 76 -4.40 12.12 6.03
C TRP A 76 -5.81 12.66 5.79
N TYR A 77 -6.52 12.12 4.79
CA TYR A 77 -7.81 12.66 4.34
C TYR A 77 -9.02 11.88 4.83
N THR A 78 -8.81 10.76 5.52
CA THR A 78 -9.90 10.01 6.15
C THR A 78 -9.61 9.82 7.63
N PRO A 79 -10.65 9.64 8.47
CA PRO A 79 -10.47 9.45 9.91
C PRO A 79 -9.75 8.13 10.19
N SER A 80 -8.41 8.20 10.26
CA SER A 80 -7.52 7.05 10.46
C SER A 80 -7.83 6.29 11.75
N ASP A 81 -8.39 6.97 12.74
CA ASP A 81 -8.71 6.38 14.04
C ASP A 81 -9.83 5.33 13.98
N ILE A 82 -10.62 5.30 12.89
CA ILE A 82 -11.74 4.36 12.73
C ILE A 82 -11.26 2.98 12.23
N TRP A 83 -10.20 2.93 11.43
CA TRP A 83 -9.78 1.70 10.74
C TRP A 83 -8.33 1.26 10.97
N LEU A 84 -7.50 2.10 11.60
CA LEU A 84 -6.11 1.79 11.92
C LEU A 84 -6.01 1.59 13.42
N SER A 85 -5.18 0.63 13.81
CA SER A 85 -4.97 0.30 15.21
C SER A 85 -4.55 1.55 15.99
N LYS A 86 -5.16 1.74 17.16
CA LYS A 86 -4.88 2.85 18.06
C LYS A 86 -3.37 2.90 18.30
N ARG A 87 -2.73 4.03 18.00
CA ARG A 87 -1.28 4.18 18.22
C ARG A 87 -0.97 3.88 19.68
N ILE A 88 -0.17 2.84 19.92
CA ILE A 88 0.42 2.60 21.23
C ILE A 88 1.31 3.81 21.52
N PRO A 89 1.15 4.51 22.65
CA PRO A 89 1.98 5.66 22.97
C PRO A 89 3.45 5.22 22.99
N SER A 90 4.28 5.89 22.20
CA SER A 90 5.70 5.55 22.02
C SER A 90 6.52 5.63 23.31
N HIS A 91 5.99 6.29 24.34
CA HIS A 91 6.59 6.41 25.66
C HIS A 91 6.38 5.17 26.55
N ILE A 92 5.45 4.28 26.22
CA ILE A 92 5.27 3.02 26.94
C ILE A 92 6.16 1.97 26.26
N ARG A 93 7.32 1.70 26.86
CA ARG A 93 8.18 0.56 26.50
C ARG A 93 8.07 -0.49 27.59
N GLU A 94 7.13 -1.41 27.43
CA GLU A 94 7.06 -2.58 28.31
C GLU A 94 8.16 -3.55 27.90
N TYR A 95 9.13 -3.76 28.81
CA TYR A 95 10.12 -4.82 28.68
C TYR A 95 9.43 -6.15 29.02
N ILE A 96 9.09 -6.93 27.99
CA ILE A 96 8.61 -8.31 28.17
C ILE A 96 9.84 -9.20 28.13
N GLY A 97 10.46 -9.39 29.30
CA GLY A 97 11.59 -10.29 29.47
C GLY A 97 11.43 -11.12 30.74
N GLY A 98 11.38 -12.43 30.52
CA GLY A 98 11.47 -13.52 31.50
C GLY A 98 11.89 -14.77 30.74
#